data_AF-A0A0Q6JYX5-F1
#
_entry.id   AF-A0A0Q6JYX5-F1
#
_cell.length_a   1.000
_cell.length_b   1.000
_cell.length_c   1.000
_cell.angle_alpha   90.00
_cell.angle_beta   90.00
_cell.angle_gamma   90.00
#
_symmetry.space_group_name_H-M   'P 1'
#
loop_
_entity.id
_entity.type
_entity.pdbx_description
1 polymer ?
#
loop_
_entity_poly.entity_id
_entity_poly.type
_entity_poly.pdbx_seq_one_letter_code
_entity_poly.pdbx_strand_id
1 'polypeptide(L)' 'MEDIATRERTDRRMSDNELRKAIRVLQSRADDARKRGDADDAARIERTVRDYQDEMTTRL' A
#
# COMPACT_ATOMS: atom_id res chain seq x y z
N MET A 1 24.34 15.06 -25.39
CA MET A 1 23.79 15.68 -24.16
C MET A 1 22.58 14.86 -23.81
N GLU A 2 22.76 13.85 -22.97
CA GLU A 2 21.67 12.91 -22.62
C GLU A 2 20.77 13.52 -21.54
N ASP A 3 19.47 13.47 -21.78
CA ASP A 3 18.41 13.88 -20.86
C ASP A 3 18.42 13.03 -19.58
N ILE A 4 18.96 13.63 -18.51
CA ILE A 4 19.00 13.08 -17.15
C ILE A 4 17.68 13.32 -16.39
N ALA A 5 16.76 14.12 -16.94
CA ALA A 5 15.56 14.58 -16.24
C ALA A 5 14.36 13.61 -16.25
N THR A 6 14.44 12.50 -17.00
CA THR A 6 13.28 11.61 -17.20
C THR A 6 13.32 10.32 -16.36
N ARG A 7 14.41 10.07 -15.60
CA ARG A 7 14.57 8.83 -14.83
C ARG A 7 14.14 8.90 -13.36
N GLU A 8 13.80 10.08 -12.82
CA GLU A 8 13.42 10.22 -11.40
C GLU A 8 11.94 9.94 -11.09
N ARG A 9 11.11 9.61 -12.09
CA ARG A 9 9.66 9.40 -11.87
C ARG A 9 9.23 7.95 -11.62
N THR A 10 10.16 6.99 -11.56
CA THR A 10 9.77 5.57 -11.70
C THR A 10 9.95 4.68 -10.47
N ASP A 11 10.56 5.13 -9.36
CA ASP A 11 10.80 4.21 -8.22
C ASP A 11 10.84 4.91 -6.85
N ARG A 12 9.91 5.83 -6.56
CA ARG A 12 9.79 6.33 -5.19
C ARG A 12 9.11 5.28 -4.32
N ARG A 13 9.90 4.34 -3.79
CA ARG A 13 9.47 3.47 -2.69
C ARG A 13 8.90 4.32 -1.57
N MET A 14 7.70 4.00 -1.10
CA MET A 14 7.08 4.70 0.02
C MET A 14 7.99 4.61 1.24
N SER A 15 8.13 5.69 2.01
CA SER A 15 8.78 5.65 3.32
C SER A 15 7.97 4.80 4.31
N ASP A 16 8.59 4.35 5.40
CA ASP A 16 7.90 3.54 6.42
C ASP A 16 6.69 4.26 7.05
N ASN A 17 6.77 5.58 7.18
CA ASN A 17 5.66 6.39 7.68
C ASN A 17 4.50 6.44 6.67
N GLU A 18 4.81 6.50 5.38
CA GLU A 18 3.81 6.41 4.31
C GLU A 18 3.18 5.02 4.25
N LEU A 19 3.98 3.95 4.37
CA LEU A 19 3.49 2.57 4.45
C LEU A 19 2.54 2.36 5.63
N ARG A 20 2.94 2.81 6.84
CA ARG A 20 2.07 2.72 8.04
C ARG A 20 0.76 3.48 7.85
N LYS A 21 0.81 4.68 7.26
CA LYS A 21 -0.39 5.47 6.97
C LYS A 21 -1.28 4.76 5.95
N ALA A 22 -0.70 4.23 4.87
CA ALA A 22 -1.43 3.51 3.84
C ALA A 22 -2.10 2.25 4.40
N ILE A 23 -1.39 1.45 5.20
CA ILE A 23 -1.92 0.26 5.88
C ILE A 23 -3.15 0.63 6.71
N ARG A 24 -3.08 1.68 7.53
CA ARG A 24 -4.21 2.11 8.37
C ARG A 24 -5.44 2.49 7.55
N VAL A 25 -5.24 3.24 6.45
CA VAL A 25 -6.34 3.63 5.55
C VAL A 25 -6.96 2.41 4.88
N LEU A 26 -6.14 1.47 4.41
CA LEU A 26 -6.62 0.24 3.78
C LEU A 26 -7.38 -0.64 4.77
N GLN A 27 -6.90 -0.80 6.01
CA GLN A 27 -7.62 -1.54 7.05
C GLN A 27 -9.02 -0.95 7.30
N SER A 28 -9.13 0.37 7.44
CA SER A 28 -10.44 1.04 7.59
C SER A 28 -11.37 0.75 6.41
N ARG A 29 -10.84 0.73 5.17
CA ARG A 29 -11.64 0.43 3.97
C ARG A 29 -12.08 -1.03 3.92
N ALA A 30 -11.21 -1.97 4.32
CA ALA A 30 -11.57 -3.38 4.42
C ALA A 30 -12.69 -3.58 5.44
N ASP A 31 -12.58 -2.94 6.61
CA ASP A 31 -13.62 -2.99 7.63
C ASP A 31 -14.96 -2.47 7.12
N ASP A 32 -14.96 -1.35 6.38
CA ASP A 32 -16.17 -0.79 5.79
C ASP A 32 -16.73 -1.66 4.66
N ALA A 33 -15.87 -2.31 3.85
CA ALA A 33 -16.30 -3.28 2.85
C ALA A 33 -17.01 -4.48 3.51
N ARG A 34 -16.44 -5.02 4.61
CA ARG A 34 -17.09 -6.10 5.38
C ARG A 34 -18.44 -5.67 5.96
N LYS A 35 -18.55 -4.45 6.49
CA LYS A 35 -19.84 -3.91 7.00
C LYS A 35 -20.90 -3.80 5.90
N ARG A 36 -20.51 -3.56 4.65
CA ARG A 36 -21.41 -3.51 3.49
C ARG A 36 -21.71 -4.90 2.90
N GLY A 37 -21.11 -5.97 3.42
CA GLY A 37 -21.24 -7.32 2.87
C GLY A 37 -20.40 -7.58 1.62
N ASP A 38 -19.48 -6.67 1.28
CA ASP A 38 -18.58 -6.82 0.13
C ASP A 38 -17.29 -7.55 0.55
N ALA A 39 -17.41 -8.88 0.66
CA ALA A 39 -16.31 -9.74 1.10
C ALA A 39 -15.15 -9.79 0.10
N ASP A 40 -15.45 -9.71 -1.20
CA ASP A 40 -14.43 -9.74 -2.25
C ASP A 40 -13.57 -8.48 -2.21
N ASP A 41 -14.19 -7.30 -2.02
CA ASP A 41 -13.44 -6.06 -1.88
C ASP A 41 -12.58 -6.03 -0.61
N ALA A 42 -13.14 -6.49 0.52
CA ALA A 42 -12.38 -6.64 1.75
C ALA A 42 -11.15 -7.55 1.55
N ALA A 43 -11.32 -8.71 0.91
CA ALA A 43 -10.23 -9.66 0.66
C ALA A 43 -9.13 -9.08 -0.23
N ARG A 44 -9.51 -8.31 -1.27
CA ARG A 44 -8.53 -7.61 -2.13
C ARG A 44 -7.75 -6.57 -1.35
N ILE A 45 -8.42 -5.76 -0.54
CA ILE A 45 -7.77 -4.72 0.27
C ILE A 45 -6.83 -5.35 1.31
N GLU A 46 -7.25 -6.44 1.97
CA GLU A 46 -6.42 -7.18 2.92
C GLU A 46 -5.17 -7.80 2.28
N ARG A 47 -5.25 -8.23 1.01
CA ARG A 47 -4.06 -8.67 0.26
C ARG A 47 -3.06 -7.53 0.12
N THR A 48 -3.50 -6.34 -0.27
CA THR A 48 -2.63 -5.16 -0.38
C THR A 48 -2.04 -4.76 0.98
N VAL A 49 -2.81 -4.86 2.06
CA VAL A 49 -2.30 -4.61 3.42
C VAL A 49 -1.15 -5.56 3.76
N ARG A 50 -1.29 -6.85 3.45
CA ARG A 50 -0.23 -7.85 3.66
C ARG A 50 1.02 -7.53 2.85
N ASP A 51 0.86 -7.19 1.57
CA ASP A 51 1.99 -6.81 0.70
C ASP A 51 2.78 -5.62 1.31
N TYR A 52 2.10 -4.62 1.89
CA TYR A 52 2.76 -3.49 2.55
C TYR A 52 3.38 -3.84 3.91
N GLN A 53 2.78 -4.77 4.66
CA GLN A 53 3.36 -5.27 5.91
C GLN A 53 4.64 -6.09 5.65
N ASP A 54 4.65 -6.89 4.59
CA ASP A 54 5.81 -7.65 4.16
C ASP A 54 6.94 -6.72 3.69
N GLU A 55 6.60 -5.66 2.94
CA GLU A 55 7.56 -4.63 2.58
C GLU A 55 8.16 -3.94 3.83
N MET A 56 7.35 -3.67 4.85
CA MET A 56 7.84 -3.07 6.10
C MET A 56 8.74 -4.04 6.88
N THR A 57 8.39 -5.33 6.91
CA THR A 57 9.19 -6.38 7.58
C THR A 57 10.54 -6.57 6.91
N THR A 58 10.59 -6.51 5.58
CA THR A 58 11.85 -6.65 4.81
C THR A 58 12.83 -5.50 5.04
N ARG A 59 12.37 -4.37 5.60
CA ARG A 59 13.18 -3.18 5.87
C ARG A 59 13.71 -3.09 7.31
N LEU A 60 13.22 -3.93 8.22
CA LEU A 60 13.64 -4.01 9.62
C LEU A 60 14.88 -4.91 9.78
#